data_AF-A0A5E4CXS4-F1
#
_entry.id   AF-A0A5E4CXS4-F1
#
_cell.length_a   1.000
_cell.length_b   1.000
_cell.length_c   1.000
_cell.angle_alpha   90.00
_cell.angle_beta   90.00
_cell.angle_gamma   90.00
#
_symmetry.space_group_name_H-M   'P 1'
#
loop_
_entity.id
_entity.type
_entity.pdbx_description
1 polymer ?
#
loop_
_entity_poly.entity_id
_entity_poly.type
_entity_poly.pdbx_seq_one_letter_code
_entity_poly.pdbx_strand_id
1 'polypeptide(L)'
;MIILNRCFPIFMVLAWIYSVSMTVKGIVLEKELRLKETLKNQGVSNAMIWCTWFLDSFSIMSMSVFLLMIFIMHGRILHYSNPFIIFLFLLTFSTATIMQCFLLSTFFSKASLAAACSGVIYFTLYLPHILCFAWQDRMTAELKKAVVRAWGSPRHVLPLEGL
;
A
#
# COMPACT_ATOMS: atom_id res chain seq x y z
N MET A 1 -1.02 -3.58 21.51
CA MET A 1 -1.04 -4.57 20.41
C MET A 1 -1.98 -4.17 19.26
N ILE A 2 -3.23 -3.77 19.50
CA ILE A 2 -4.21 -3.48 18.43
C ILE A 2 -3.77 -2.35 17.49
N ILE A 3 -3.15 -1.30 18.02
CA ILE A 3 -2.68 -0.14 17.24
C ILE A 3 -1.55 -0.54 16.27
N LEU A 4 -0.61 -1.39 16.70
CA LEU A 4 0.49 -1.85 15.86
C LEU A 4 -0.03 -2.64 14.65
N ASN A 5 -1.03 -3.51 14.85
CA ASN A 5 -1.62 -4.30 13.77
C ASN A 5 -2.46 -3.44 12.80
N ARG A 6 -3.04 -2.33 13.27
CA ARG A 6 -3.76 -1.35 12.44
C ARG A 6 -2.82 -0.46 11.63
N CYS A 7 -1.64 -0.13 12.17
CA CYS A 7 -0.65 0.70 11.49
C CYS A 7 0.25 -0.09 10.53
N PHE A 8 0.32 -1.41 10.69
CA PHE A 8 1.18 -2.28 9.90
C PHE A 8 1.02 -2.11 8.37
N PRO A 9 -0.21 -2.09 7.80
CA PRO A 9 -0.40 -1.85 6.37
C PRO A 9 0.06 -0.44 5.95
N ILE A 10 -0.14 0.55 6.82
CA ILE A 10 0.19 1.96 6.58
C ILE A 10 1.70 2.12 6.45
N PHE A 11 2.46 1.56 7.40
CA PHE A 11 3.93 1.59 7.35
C PHE A 11 4.47 0.89 6.10
N MET A 12 3.85 -0.21 5.69
CA MET A 12 4.26 -0.96 4.51
C MET A 12 4.09 -0.14 3.21
N VAL A 13 2.94 0.54 3.06
CA VAL A 13 2.64 1.41 1.91
C VAL A 13 3.58 2.63 1.88
N LEU A 14 3.82 3.25 3.04
CA LEU A 14 4.73 4.40 3.16
C LEU A 14 6.19 4.03 2.87
N ALA A 15 6.64 2.84 3.26
CA ALA A 15 8.00 2.39 2.93
C ALA A 15 8.20 2.23 1.41
N TRP A 16 7.17 1.78 0.70
CA TRP A 16 7.25 1.50 -0.74
C TRP A 16 7.00 2.71 -1.65
N ILE A 17 6.38 3.79 -1.15
CA ILE A 17 6.12 4.99 -1.95
C ILE A 17 7.41 5.64 -2.49
N TYR A 18 8.50 5.59 -1.72
CA TYR A 18 9.79 6.15 -2.11
C TYR A 18 10.41 5.35 -3.25
N SER A 19 10.43 4.03 -3.12
CA SER A 19 10.94 3.13 -4.16
C SER A 19 10.16 3.28 -5.46
N VAL A 20 8.82 3.29 -5.38
CA VAL A 20 7.92 3.50 -6.52
C VAL A 20 8.18 4.83 -7.22
N SER A 21 8.29 5.92 -6.45
CA SER A 21 8.51 7.25 -7.02
C SER A 21 9.86 7.35 -7.72
N MET A 22 10.90 6.69 -7.19
CA MET A 22 12.21 6.62 -7.84
C MET A 22 12.18 5.79 -9.13
N THR A 23 11.49 4.64 -9.14
CA THR A 23 11.33 3.82 -10.35
C THR A 23 10.60 4.59 -11.46
N VAL A 24 9.46 5.22 -11.16
CA VAL A 24 8.70 6.00 -12.15
C VAL A 24 9.53 7.18 -12.66
N LYS A 25 10.20 7.90 -11.76
CA LYS A 25 11.08 9.02 -12.14
C LYS A 25 12.24 8.53 -13.03
N GLY A 26 12.87 7.39 -12.72
CA GLY A 26 13.94 6.81 -13.51
C GLY A 26 13.53 6.50 -14.95
N ILE A 27 12.38 5.82 -15.12
CA ILE A 27 11.87 5.45 -16.45
C ILE A 27 11.51 6.70 -17.27
N VAL A 28 10.91 7.73 -16.64
CA VAL A 28 10.52 8.95 -17.37
C VAL A 28 11.72 9.87 -17.63
N LEU A 29 12.71 9.91 -16.75
CA LEU A 29 13.95 10.66 -16.97
C LEU A 29 14.70 10.12 -18.19
N GLU A 30 14.74 8.80 -18.36
CA GLU A 30 15.36 8.16 -19.52
C GLU A 30 14.58 8.44 -20.83
N LYS A 31 13.25 8.63 -20.74
CA LYS A 31 12.42 9.13 -21.85
C LYS A 31 12.71 10.60 -22.17
N GLU A 32 12.85 11.47 -21.15
CA GLU A 32 13.13 12.90 -21.32
C GLU A 32 14.51 13.17 -21.92
N LEU A 33 15.53 12.45 -21.45
CA LEU A 33 16.90 12.58 -21.93
C LEU A 33 17.12 11.98 -23.33
N ARG A 34 16.08 11.42 -23.96
CA ARG A 34 16.12 10.71 -25.24
C ARG A 34 17.25 9.69 -25.34
N LEU A 35 17.64 9.09 -24.20
CA LEU A 35 18.69 8.06 -24.14
C LEU A 35 18.36 6.85 -25.05
N LYS A 36 17.08 6.66 -25.37
CA LYS A 36 16.62 5.69 -26.38
C LYS A 36 17.12 5.97 -27.79
N GLU A 37 17.32 7.22 -28.22
CA GLU A 37 17.90 7.53 -29.53
C GLU A 37 19.40 7.24 -29.55
N THR A 38 20.12 7.54 -28.47
CA THR A 38 21.55 7.23 -28.31
C THR A 38 21.82 5.71 -28.20
N LEU A 39 20.93 4.95 -27.54
CA LEU A 39 20.98 3.48 -27.46
C LEU A 39 20.49 2.78 -28.74
N LYS A 40 19.55 3.39 -29.49
CA LYS A 40 19.11 2.86 -30.79
C LYS A 40 20.23 2.94 -31.84
N ASN A 41 21.12 3.93 -31.74
CA ASN A 41 22.37 3.97 -32.52
C ASN A 41 23.33 2.82 -32.18
N GLN A 42 23.14 2.13 -31.06
CA GLN A 42 23.92 0.95 -30.64
C GLN A 42 23.23 -0.39 -30.94
N GLY A 43 22.11 -0.39 -31.67
CA GLY A 43 21.41 -1.62 -32.09
C GLY A 43 20.51 -2.26 -31.04
N VAL A 44 20.31 -1.64 -29.88
CA VAL A 44 19.46 -2.17 -28.81
C VAL A 44 17.98 -1.94 -29.15
N SER A 45 17.17 -3.01 -29.13
CA SER A 45 15.74 -2.93 -29.38
C SER A 45 15.01 -2.21 -28.23
N ASN A 46 13.99 -1.41 -28.57
CA ASN A 46 13.16 -0.73 -27.57
C ASN A 46 12.53 -1.70 -26.56
N ALA A 47 12.21 -2.92 -26.99
CA ALA A 47 11.65 -3.97 -26.13
C ALA A 47 12.64 -4.39 -25.03
N MET A 48 13.93 -4.51 -25.36
CA MET A 48 14.96 -4.91 -24.39
C MET A 48 15.11 -3.90 -23.26
N ILE A 49 15.05 -2.59 -23.57
CA ILE A 49 15.11 -1.53 -22.55
C ILE A 49 13.90 -1.63 -21.61
N TRP A 50 12.70 -1.82 -22.16
CA TRP A 50 11.49 -2.02 -21.35
C TRP A 50 11.59 -3.28 -20.48
N CYS A 51 12.11 -4.39 -21.02
CA CYS A 51 12.34 -5.61 -20.26
C CYS A 51 13.35 -5.42 -19.14
N THR A 52 14.45 -4.68 -19.36
CA THR A 52 15.44 -4.39 -18.32
C THR A 52 14.82 -3.59 -17.18
N TRP A 53 14.07 -2.53 -17.47
CA TRP A 53 13.38 -1.76 -16.43
C TRP A 53 12.34 -2.58 -15.69
N PHE A 54 11.65 -3.49 -16.37
CA PHE A 54 10.69 -4.40 -15.75
C PHE A 54 11.39 -5.39 -14.81
N LEU A 55 12.48 -6.02 -15.26
CA LEU A 55 13.25 -6.96 -14.45
C LEU A 55 13.90 -6.29 -13.24
N ASP A 56 14.44 -5.09 -13.42
CA ASP A 56 15.09 -4.31 -12.36
C ASP A 56 14.06 -3.92 -11.29
N SER A 57 12.92 -3.37 -11.73
CA SER A 57 11.80 -3.02 -10.85
C SER A 57 11.26 -4.23 -10.10
N PHE A 58 11.08 -5.37 -10.80
CA PHE A 58 10.60 -6.61 -10.19
C PHE A 58 11.61 -7.16 -9.16
N SER A 59 12.90 -7.12 -9.46
CA SER A 59 13.96 -7.61 -8.57
C SER A 59 14.07 -6.77 -7.30
N ILE A 60 14.07 -5.44 -7.42
CA ILE A 60 14.12 -4.50 -6.27
C ILE A 60 12.91 -4.69 -5.35
N MET A 61 11.71 -4.80 -5.94
CA MET A 61 10.48 -5.01 -5.15
C MET A 61 10.45 -6.40 -4.51
N SER A 62 10.90 -7.44 -5.21
CA SER A 62 10.97 -8.81 -4.69
C SER A 62 11.94 -8.94 -3.51
N MET A 63 13.14 -8.34 -3.61
CA MET A 63 14.09 -8.28 -2.50
C MET A 63 13.49 -7.56 -1.28
N SER A 64 12.77 -6.46 -1.51
CA SER A 64 12.11 -5.70 -0.44
C SER A 64 11.00 -6.51 0.26
N VAL A 65 10.19 -7.25 -0.51
CA VAL A 65 9.16 -8.17 0.03
C VAL A 65 9.79 -9.27 0.87
N PHE A 66 10.91 -9.84 0.42
CA PHE A 66 11.62 -10.89 1.14
C PHE A 66 12.17 -10.40 2.48
N LEU A 67 12.77 -9.20 2.51
CA LEU A 67 13.22 -8.55 3.76
C LEU A 67 12.06 -8.27 4.72
N LEU A 68 10.93 -7.77 4.21
CA LEU A 68 9.73 -7.54 5.02
C LEU A 68 9.17 -8.84 5.60
N MET A 69 9.18 -9.93 4.82
CA MET A 69 8.74 -11.24 5.30
C MET A 69 9.60 -11.73 6.48
N ILE A 70 10.92 -11.61 6.39
CA ILE A 70 11.84 -11.96 7.50
C ILE A 70 11.58 -11.08 8.73
N PHE A 71 11.36 -9.78 8.53
CA PHE A 71 11.07 -8.84 9.62
C PHE A 71 9.76 -9.17 10.34
N ILE A 72 8.69 -9.51 9.61
CA ILE A 72 7.40 -9.91 10.16
C ILE A 72 7.52 -11.21 10.96
N MET A 73 8.30 -12.17 10.46
CA MET A 73 8.57 -13.44 11.14
C MET A 73 9.32 -13.24 12.45
N HIS A 74 10.34 -12.38 12.47
CA HIS A 74 11.08 -12.04 13.70
C HIS A 74 10.25 -11.21 14.68
N GLY A 75 9.38 -10.34 14.19
CA GLY A 75 8.54 -9.47 15.01
C GLY A 75 7.48 -10.20 15.84
N ARG A 76 7.25 -11.51 15.61
CA ARG A 76 6.20 -12.32 16.28
C ARG A 76 4.82 -11.63 16.31
N ILE A 77 4.53 -10.79 15.31
CA ILE A 77 3.33 -9.92 15.28
C ILE A 77 2.06 -10.74 15.02
N LEU A 78 2.17 -11.84 14.27
CA LEU A 78 1.07 -12.74 13.89
C LEU A 78 1.45 -14.20 14.18
N HIS A 79 1.52 -14.58 15.47
CA HIS A 79 1.83 -15.97 15.88
C HIS A 79 0.76 -17.01 15.43
N TYR A 80 -0.36 -16.55 14.85
CA TYR A 80 -1.51 -17.37 14.47
C TYR A 80 -1.72 -17.49 12.95
N SER A 81 -0.93 -16.78 12.13
CA SER A 81 -1.17 -16.71 10.68
C SER A 81 -0.09 -17.46 9.91
N ASN A 82 -0.50 -18.20 8.88
CA ASN A 82 0.44 -18.95 8.05
C ASN A 82 1.33 -17.99 7.24
N PRO A 83 2.67 -18.10 7.32
CA PRO A 83 3.60 -17.18 6.66
C PRO A 83 3.47 -17.20 5.13
N PHE A 84 3.03 -18.33 4.57
CA PHE A 84 2.77 -18.48 3.15
C PHE A 84 1.66 -17.53 2.63
N ILE A 85 0.60 -17.31 3.44
CA ILE A 85 -0.49 -16.41 3.06
C ILE A 85 0.00 -14.96 3.06
N ILE A 86 0.80 -14.58 4.05
CA ILE A 86 1.42 -13.25 4.14
C ILE A 86 2.34 -13.02 2.94
N PHE A 87 3.13 -14.02 2.55
CA PHE A 87 3.97 -13.95 1.36
C PHE A 87 3.16 -13.76 0.07
N LEU A 88 2.11 -14.55 -0.16
CA LEU A 88 1.22 -14.40 -1.32
C LEU A 88 0.53 -13.04 -1.37
N PHE A 89 0.11 -12.53 -0.21
CA PHE A 89 -0.50 -11.21 -0.09
C PHE A 89 0.49 -10.10 -0.48
N LEU A 90 1.70 -10.13 0.08
CA LEU A 90 2.77 -9.18 -0.23
C LEU A 90 3.17 -9.23 -1.71
N LEU A 91 3.21 -10.43 -2.29
CA LEU A 91 3.57 -10.64 -3.70
C LEU A 91 2.48 -10.13 -4.66
N THR A 92 1.21 -10.34 -4.34
CA THR A 92 0.09 -9.81 -5.11
C THR A 92 0.05 -8.28 -5.03
N PHE A 93 0.34 -7.72 -3.85
CA PHE A 93 0.44 -6.28 -3.68
C PHE A 93 1.60 -5.69 -4.48
N SER A 94 2.79 -6.29 -4.42
CA SER A 94 3.97 -5.77 -5.15
C SER A 94 3.77 -5.82 -6.67
N THR A 95 3.15 -6.88 -7.19
CA THR A 95 2.82 -6.99 -8.62
C THR A 95 1.80 -5.94 -9.05
N ALA A 96 0.76 -5.67 -8.26
CA ALA A 96 -0.20 -4.60 -8.53
C ALA A 96 0.48 -3.21 -8.56
N THR A 97 1.38 -2.95 -7.61
CA THR A 97 2.18 -1.72 -7.56
C THR A 97 3.06 -1.56 -8.79
N ILE A 98 3.75 -2.61 -9.23
CA ILE A 98 4.59 -2.57 -10.44
C ILE A 98 3.75 -2.23 -11.67
N MET A 99 2.57 -2.85 -11.82
CA MET A 99 1.66 -2.55 -12.94
C MET A 99 1.19 -1.09 -12.92
N GLN A 100 0.88 -0.56 -11.73
CA GLN A 100 0.55 0.85 -11.56
C GLN A 100 1.73 1.76 -11.94
N CYS A 101 2.95 1.47 -11.51
CA CYS A 101 4.16 2.24 -11.87
C CYS A 101 4.37 2.29 -13.38
N PHE A 102 4.21 1.17 -14.07
CA PHE A 102 4.36 1.10 -15.53
C PHE A 102 3.26 1.86 -16.26
N LEU A 103 2.02 1.73 -15.81
CA LEU A 103 0.90 2.50 -16.35
C LEU A 103 1.14 4.00 -16.21
N LEU A 104 1.54 4.47 -15.03
CA LEU A 104 1.87 5.89 -14.82
C LEU A 104 3.05 6.37 -15.67
N SER A 105 4.08 5.54 -15.81
CA SER A 105 5.21 5.87 -16.70
C SER A 105 4.78 6.06 -18.16
N THR A 106 3.77 5.33 -18.65
CA THR A 106 3.28 5.49 -20.04
C THR A 106 2.52 6.79 -20.29
N PHE A 107 1.79 7.32 -19.30
CA PHE A 107 0.99 8.53 -19.46
C PHE A 107 1.79 9.84 -19.37
N PHE A 108 2.94 9.83 -18.70
CA PHE A 108 3.71 11.05 -18.47
C PHE A 108 5.03 11.07 -19.27
N SER A 109 5.25 12.16 -20.00
CA SER A 109 6.50 12.41 -20.73
C SER A 109 7.53 13.21 -19.92
N LYS A 110 7.18 13.71 -18.73
CA LYS A 110 8.08 14.54 -17.89
C LYS A 110 8.33 13.96 -16.50
N ALA A 111 9.60 13.85 -16.08
CA ALA A 111 9.99 13.10 -14.89
C ALA A 111 9.57 13.78 -13.59
N SER A 112 9.61 15.12 -13.55
CA SER A 112 9.16 15.90 -12.40
C SER A 112 7.64 15.81 -12.18
N LEU A 113 6.85 15.84 -13.26
CA LEU A 113 5.41 15.62 -13.23
C LEU A 113 5.07 14.20 -12.81
N ALA A 114 5.76 13.20 -13.35
CA ALA A 114 5.53 11.80 -13.02
C ALA A 114 5.79 11.51 -11.52
N ALA A 115 6.85 12.10 -10.94
CA ALA A 115 7.14 11.99 -9.51
C ALA A 115 6.10 12.69 -8.62
N ALA A 116 5.57 13.84 -9.05
CA ALA A 116 4.48 14.51 -8.33
C ALA A 116 3.17 13.69 -8.41
N CYS A 117 2.83 13.20 -9.61
CA CYS A 117 1.62 12.41 -9.83
C CYS A 117 1.68 11.05 -9.14
N SER A 118 2.83 10.36 -9.09
CA SER A 118 2.94 9.08 -8.37
C SER A 118 2.61 9.24 -6.88
N GLY A 119 3.07 10.32 -6.25
CA GLY A 119 2.72 10.66 -4.87
C GLY A 119 1.22 10.90 -4.68
N VAL A 120 0.60 11.72 -5.55
CA VAL A 120 -0.84 12.04 -5.48
C VAL A 120 -1.71 10.80 -5.69
N ILE A 121 -1.34 9.92 -6.63
CA ILE A 121 -2.11 8.71 -6.93
C ILE A 121 -1.98 7.71 -5.78
N TYR A 122 -0.80 7.61 -5.16
CA TYR A 122 -0.62 6.79 -3.95
C TYR A 122 -1.47 7.31 -2.78
N PHE A 123 -1.52 8.63 -2.56
CA PHE A 123 -2.40 9.23 -1.57
C PHE A 123 -3.89 8.97 -1.87
N THR A 124 -4.26 9.01 -3.14
CA THR A 124 -5.65 8.77 -3.58
C THR A 124 -6.06 7.32 -3.38
N LEU A 125 -5.20 6.35 -3.70
CA LEU A 125 -5.47 4.93 -3.42
C LEU A 125 -5.53 4.62 -1.91
N TYR A 126 -4.89 5.45 -1.08
CA TYR A 126 -4.88 5.28 0.36
C TYR A 126 -6.10 5.90 1.06
N LEU A 127 -6.68 6.97 0.49
CA LEU A 127 -7.89 7.64 1.01
C LEU A 127 -9.05 6.69 1.35
N PRO A 128 -9.44 5.71 0.51
CA PRO A 128 -10.53 4.77 0.80
C PRO A 128 -10.33 4.02 2.11
N HIS A 129 -9.10 3.64 2.43
CA HIS A 129 -8.79 2.91 3.66
C HIS A 129 -8.96 3.81 4.89
N ILE A 130 -8.46 5.05 4.83
CA ILE A 130 -8.66 6.03 5.91
C ILE A 130 -10.15 6.34 6.09
N LEU A 131 -10.88 6.53 4.99
CA LEU A 131 -12.30 6.89 5.00
C LEU A 131 -13.14 5.76 5.59
N CYS A 132 -12.87 4.52 5.18
CA CYS A 132 -13.52 3.32 5.72
C CYS A 132 -13.23 3.18 7.22
N PHE A 133 -11.98 3.35 7.64
CA PHE A 133 -11.61 3.31 9.06
C PHE A 133 -12.32 4.41 9.88
N ALA A 134 -12.35 5.64 9.37
CA ALA A 134 -13.05 6.76 10.00
C ALA A 134 -14.57 6.53 10.09
N TRP A 135 -15.16 5.91 9.06
CA TRP A 135 -16.56 5.50 9.05
C TRP A 135 -16.84 4.41 10.08
N GLN A 136 -15.96 3.41 10.18
CA GLN A 136 -16.11 2.30 11.12
C GLN A 136 -15.98 2.76 12.58
N ASP A 137 -15.09 3.71 12.87
CA ASP A 137 -15.00 4.34 14.19
C ASP A 137 -16.25 5.17 14.53
N ARG A 138 -16.84 5.87 13.55
CA ARG A 138 -18.12 6.59 13.76
C ARG A 138 -19.26 5.63 14.10
N MET A 139 -19.40 4.53 13.36
CA MET A 139 -20.43 3.51 13.65
C MET A 139 -20.25 2.90 15.05
N THR A 140 -19.02 2.61 15.45
CA THR A 140 -18.71 2.04 16.78
C THR A 140 -18.98 3.04 17.90
N ALA A 141 -18.71 4.34 17.67
CA ALA A 141 -19.01 5.41 18.62
C ALA A 141 -20.52 5.64 18.78
N GLU A 142 -21.28 5.65 17.69
CA GLU A 142 -22.74 5.78 17.74
C GLU A 142 -23.39 4.57 18.43
N LEU A 143 -22.91 3.35 18.18
CA LEU A 143 -23.36 2.15 18.87
C LEU A 143 -23.08 2.21 20.38
N LYS A 144 -21.87 2.64 20.79
CA LYS A 144 -21.53 2.83 22.21
C LYS A 144 -22.41 3.90 22.88
N LYS A 145 -22.68 5.01 22.20
CA LYS A 145 -23.59 6.06 22.70
C LYS A 145 -25.03 5.57 22.80
N ALA A 146 -25.48 4.71 21.89
CA ALA A 146 -26.81 4.11 21.93
C ALA A 146 -26.93 3.11 23.09
N VAL A 147 -25.93 2.24 23.30
CA VAL A 147 -25.87 1.32 24.46
C VAL A 147 -25.81 2.08 25.78
N VAL A 148 -24.97 3.12 25.88
CA VAL A 148 -24.90 3.96 27.10
C VAL A 148 -26.21 4.72 27.34
N ARG A 149 -26.89 5.21 26.29
CA ARG A 149 -28.24 5.80 26.45
C ARG A 149 -29.29 4.77 26.85
N ALA A 150 -29.20 3.54 26.35
CA ALA A 150 -30.10 2.46 26.73
C ALA A 150 -29.89 2.03 28.20
N TRP A 151 -28.64 2.03 28.67
CA TRP A 151 -28.27 1.68 30.05
C TRP A 151 -28.42 2.84 31.05
N GLY A 152 -28.29 4.08 30.57
CA GLY A 152 -28.53 5.31 31.35
C GLY A 152 -30.01 5.71 31.42
N SER A 153 -30.91 4.93 30.82
CA SER A 153 -32.36 5.09 31.00
C SER A 153 -32.75 4.41 32.31
N PRO A 154 -33.21 5.15 33.35
CA PRO A 154 -33.70 4.55 34.58
C PRO A 154 -35.04 3.87 34.28
N ARG A 155 -35.00 2.61 33.84
CA ARG A 155 -36.19 1.76 33.79
C ARG A 155 -35.96 0.51 34.62
N HIS A 156 -36.49 0.60 35.84
CA HIS A 156 -36.96 -0.48 36.72
C HIS A 156 -35.85 -1.46 37.17
N VAL A 157 -35.30 -1.37 38.39
CA VAL A 157 -36.03 -1.65 39.66
C VAL A 157 -37.24 -2.55 39.40
N LEU A 158 -36.98 -3.83 39.13
CA LEU A 158 -37.95 -4.89 39.34
C LEU A 158 -37.97 -5.17 40.86
N PRO A 159 -39.15 -5.13 41.51
CA PRO A 159 -39.30 -5.47 42.91
C PRO A 159 -39.20 -6.99 43.07
N LEU A 160 -38.20 -7.45 43.82
CA LEU A 160 -38.15 -8.79 44.39
C LEU A 160 -38.85 -8.79 45.75
N GLU A 161 -40.16 -8.51 45.76
CA GLU A 161 -41.04 -8.78 46.90
C GLU A 161 -42.37 -9.35 46.39
N GLY A 162 -42.56 -10.66 46.53
CA GLY A 162 -43.87 -11.29 46.27
C GLY A 162 -43.87 -12.64 45.54
N LEU A 163 -43.05 -13.61 45.95
CA LEU A 163 -43.46 -15.01 46.16
C LEU A 163 -42.39 -15.79 46.93
#